data_AF-A0A1Q7AJ40-F1
#
_entry.id   AF-A0A1Q7AJ40-F1
#
_cell.length_a   1.000
_cell.length_b   1.000
_cell.length_c   1.000
_cell.angle_alpha   90.00
_cell.angle_beta   90.00
_cell.angle_gamma   90.00
#
_symmetry.space_group_name_H-M   'P 1'
#
loop_
_entity.id
_entity.type
_entity.pdbx_description
1 polymer ?
#
loop_
_entity_poly.entity_id
_entity_poly.type
_entity_poly.pdbx_seq_one_letter_code
_entity_poly.pdbx_strand_id
1 'polypeptide(L)'
;MRVSYLPGRFLPAYRHDAASANERSEIWIDHHGQAIVARQIVGILARRVVCRVQTGADVRAGDRFGIMKFGSRMDVFLPPTATIRVKVGDVVRGGETVIAVLHSTWGRGQSVRDQGTE
;
A
#
# COMPACT_ATOMS: atom_id res chain seq x y z
N MET A 1 6.35 -9.57 5.40
CA MET A 1 5.61 -8.30 5.68
C MET A 1 6.27 -7.53 6.82
N ARG A 2 6.26 -6.20 6.80
CA ARG A 2 6.68 -5.31 7.91
C ARG A 2 5.57 -4.32 8.25
N VAL A 3 5.36 -4.04 9.53
CA VAL A 3 4.41 -3.02 10.00
C VAL A 3 5.17 -1.95 10.78
N SER A 4 4.90 -0.69 10.49
CA SER A 4 5.38 0.46 11.28
C SER A 4 4.20 1.31 11.74
N TYR A 5 4.40 2.01 12.86
CA TYR A 5 3.46 2.94 13.44
C TYR A 5 4.20 4.23 13.77
N LEU A 6 3.59 5.37 13.45
CA LEU A 6 4.08 6.67 13.83
C LEU A 6 2.94 7.46 14.52
N PRO A 7 3.13 7.89 15.78
CA PRO A 7 2.18 8.79 16.43
C PRO A 7 2.21 10.16 15.75
N GLY A 8 1.12 10.91 15.84
CA GLY A 8 1.05 12.22 15.20
C GLY A 8 -0.19 13.02 15.58
N ARG A 9 -0.48 14.01 14.73
CA ARG A 9 -1.63 14.91 14.86
C ARG A 9 -2.90 14.29 14.24
N PHE A 10 -4.00 15.02 14.31
CA PHE A 10 -5.30 14.63 13.76
C PHE A 10 -5.86 15.74 12.85
N LEU A 11 -5.06 16.17 11.87
CA LEU A 11 -5.52 17.12 10.85
C LEU A 11 -6.57 16.46 9.94
N PRO A 12 -7.45 17.23 9.27
CA PRO A 12 -8.30 16.68 8.23
C PRO A 12 -7.47 15.93 7.18
N ALA A 13 -7.81 14.66 6.91
CA ALA A 13 -6.94 13.76 6.16
C ALA A 13 -6.78 14.12 4.67
N TYR A 14 -7.60 15.04 4.14
CA TYR A 14 -7.45 15.56 2.77
C TYR A 14 -6.38 16.67 2.65
N ARG A 15 -5.86 17.20 3.76
CA ARG A 15 -4.77 18.18 3.71
C ARG A 15 -3.45 17.53 3.28
N HIS A 16 -2.62 18.30 2.57
CA HIS A 16 -1.32 17.83 2.09
C HIS A 16 -0.37 17.46 3.23
N ASP A 17 -0.34 18.26 4.30
CA ASP A 17 0.49 18.06 5.50
C ASP A 17 0.05 16.85 6.36
N ALA A 18 -1.18 16.35 6.19
CA ALA A 18 -1.68 15.21 6.96
C ALA A 18 -0.85 13.93 6.72
N ALA A 19 -0.28 13.76 5.53
CA ALA A 19 0.51 12.58 5.19
C ALA A 19 1.72 12.36 6.12
N SER A 20 2.39 13.46 6.48
CA SER A 20 3.60 13.43 7.30
C SER A 20 3.31 13.71 8.76
N ALA A 21 2.32 14.57 9.07
CA ALA A 21 2.06 15.04 10.42
C ALA A 21 1.07 14.19 11.21
N ASN A 22 0.13 13.50 10.56
CA ASN A 22 -0.89 12.73 11.28
C ASN A 22 -0.37 11.37 11.75
N GLU A 23 -1.03 10.87 12.79
CA GLU A 23 -0.87 9.48 13.22
C GLU A 23 -1.11 8.54 12.04
N ARG A 24 -0.20 7.59 11.83
CA ARG A 24 -0.28 6.63 10.74
C ARG A 24 0.32 5.27 11.08
N SER A 25 -0.17 4.24 10.39
CA SER A 25 0.51 2.96 10.26
C SER A 25 0.86 2.69 8.81
N GLU A 26 1.95 2.00 8.56
CA GLU A 26 2.33 1.52 7.24
C GLU A 26 2.50 0.01 7.27
N ILE A 27 1.86 -0.66 6.32
CA ILE A 27 1.93 -2.09 6.14
C ILE A 27 2.67 -2.33 4.83
N TRP A 28 3.90 -2.80 4.96
CA TRP A 28 4.81 -3.11 3.88
C TRP A 28 4.67 -4.59 3.52
N ILE A 29 4.16 -4.85 2.32
CA ILE A 29 3.89 -6.18 1.78
C ILE A 29 4.92 -6.43 0.69
N ASP A 30 5.61 -7.56 0.78
CA ASP A 30 6.42 -8.07 -0.33
C ASP A 30 5.57 -9.07 -1.11
N HIS A 31 5.49 -8.89 -2.41
CA HIS A 31 4.88 -9.84 -3.33
C HIS A 31 5.91 -10.23 -4.38
N HIS A 32 6.60 -11.35 -4.15
CA HIS A 32 7.66 -11.87 -5.02
C HIS A 32 8.76 -10.84 -5.34
N GLY A 33 9.21 -10.10 -4.32
CA GLY A 33 10.23 -9.05 -4.46
C GLY A 33 9.67 -7.69 -4.92
N GLN A 34 8.36 -7.55 -5.09
CA GLN A 34 7.71 -6.28 -5.37
C GLN A 34 7.09 -5.70 -4.09
N ALA A 35 7.55 -4.51 -3.70
CA ALA A 35 7.06 -3.83 -2.51
C ALA A 35 5.74 -3.09 -2.79
N ILE A 36 4.75 -3.33 -1.93
CA ILE A 36 3.48 -2.61 -1.86
C ILE A 36 3.37 -2.02 -0.46
N VAL A 37 2.91 -0.78 -0.33
CA VAL A 37 2.69 -0.17 0.99
C VAL A 37 1.26 0.33 1.09
N ALA A 38 0.54 -0.16 2.10
CA ALA A 38 -0.72 0.42 2.53
C ALA A 38 -0.46 1.32 3.76
N ARG A 39 -0.62 2.63 3.58
CA ARG A 39 -0.46 3.63 4.64
C ARG A 39 -1.83 4.11 5.10
N GLN A 40 -2.14 3.83 6.36
CA GLN A 40 -3.35 4.26 7.03
C GLN A 40 -3.09 5.59 7.73
N ILE A 41 -3.75 6.66 7.31
CA ILE A 41 -3.59 8.01 7.90
C ILE A 41 -4.87 8.37 8.63
N VAL A 42 -4.75 8.58 9.94
CA VAL A 42 -5.87 8.97 10.79
C VAL A 42 -6.30 10.40 10.45
N GLY A 43 -7.60 10.66 10.38
CA GLY A 43 -8.15 12.01 10.19
C GLY A 43 -8.71 12.62 11.46
N ILE A 44 -9.18 13.86 11.36
CA ILE A 44 -9.67 14.68 12.49
C ILE A 44 -10.75 14.04 13.36
N LEU A 45 -11.62 13.20 12.79
CA LEU A 45 -12.71 12.55 13.53
C LEU A 45 -12.25 11.30 14.30
N ALA A 46 -11.07 10.78 13.97
CA ALA A 46 -10.54 9.53 14.51
C ALA A 46 -9.35 9.83 15.42
N ARG A 47 -9.26 9.14 16.56
CA ARG A 47 -8.19 9.36 17.55
C ARG A 47 -7.11 8.27 17.61
N ARG A 48 -7.28 7.19 16.83
CA ARG A 48 -6.35 6.05 16.78
C ARG A 48 -6.47 5.29 15.47
N VAL A 49 -5.35 4.79 14.96
CA VAL A 49 -5.30 3.78 13.90
C VAL A 49 -5.50 2.38 14.49
N VAL A 50 -6.21 1.49 13.79
CA VAL A 50 -6.38 0.09 14.20
C VAL A 50 -5.75 -0.80 13.15
N CYS A 51 -4.54 -1.28 13.43
CA CYS A 51 -3.85 -2.31 12.66
C CYS A 51 -3.94 -3.65 13.42
N ARG A 52 -4.38 -4.70 12.74
CA ARG A 52 -4.58 -6.06 13.30
C ARG A 52 -3.51 -7.05 12.83
N VAL A 53 -2.69 -6.66 11.86
CA VAL A 53 -1.60 -7.50 11.35
C VAL A 53 -0.28 -7.12 12.01
N GLN A 54 0.61 -8.10 12.12
CA GLN A 54 1.91 -7.95 12.76
C GLN A 54 3.03 -8.23 11.76
N THR A 55 4.21 -7.63 11.99
CA THR A 55 5.41 -7.94 11.21
C THR A 55 5.66 -9.45 11.16
N GLY A 56 6.02 -9.95 9.99
CA GLY A 56 6.22 -11.38 9.74
C GLY A 56 4.95 -12.14 9.33
N ALA A 57 3.75 -11.57 9.45
CA ALA A 57 2.54 -12.23 8.98
C ALA A 57 2.48 -12.34 7.45
N ASP A 58 1.89 -13.43 6.97
CA ASP A 58 1.45 -13.59 5.59
C ASP A 58 0.02 -13.08 5.44
N VAL A 59 -0.28 -12.45 4.31
CA VAL A 59 -1.60 -11.92 3.98
C VAL A 59 -2.00 -12.34 2.57
N ARG A 60 -3.28 -12.60 2.38
CA ARG A 60 -3.91 -12.90 1.09
C ARG A 60 -4.79 -11.74 0.64
N ALA A 61 -5.10 -11.71 -0.66
CA ALA A 61 -6.09 -10.78 -1.18
C ALA A 61 -7.44 -10.99 -0.47
N GLY A 62 -8.04 -9.89 -0.02
CA GLY A 62 -9.29 -9.91 0.77
C GLY A 62 -9.09 -9.94 2.29
N ASP A 63 -7.88 -10.25 2.78
CA ASP A 63 -7.61 -10.25 4.22
C ASP A 63 -7.73 -8.83 4.80
N ARG A 64 -8.30 -8.77 6.01
CA ARG A 64 -8.52 -7.51 6.72
C ARG A 64 -7.31 -7.20 7.59
N PHE A 65 -6.51 -6.23 7.18
CA PHE A 65 -5.37 -5.79 7.97
C PHE A 65 -5.74 -4.84 9.13
N GLY A 66 -6.95 -4.28 9.16
CA GLY A 66 -7.34 -3.32 10.19
C GLY A 66 -8.72 -2.70 9.99
N ILE A 67 -9.00 -1.64 10.76
CA ILE A 67 -10.21 -0.82 10.62
C ILE A 67 -9.80 0.64 10.42
N MET A 68 -10.35 1.27 9.40
CA MET A 68 -10.24 2.71 9.16
C MET A 68 -11.50 3.40 9.67
N LYS A 69 -11.32 4.33 10.62
CA LYS A 69 -12.42 5.15 11.13
C LYS A 69 -12.81 6.22 10.10
N PHE A 70 -14.06 6.66 10.13
CA PHE A 70 -14.56 7.72 9.24
C PHE A 70 -13.67 8.97 9.30
N GLY A 71 -13.50 9.62 8.15
CA GLY A 71 -12.64 10.79 7.99
C GLY A 71 -11.14 10.50 7.85
N SER A 72 -10.73 9.22 7.85
CA SER A 72 -9.34 8.79 7.61
C SER A 72 -9.05 8.62 6.12
N ARG A 73 -7.77 8.53 5.76
CA ARG A 73 -7.30 8.35 4.36
C ARG A 73 -6.42 7.10 4.25
N MET A 74 -6.49 6.43 3.11
CA MET A 74 -5.57 5.36 2.72
C MET A 74 -4.69 5.85 1.58
N ASP A 75 -3.37 5.80 1.75
CA ASP A 75 -2.42 5.97 0.66
C ASP A 75 -1.87 4.58 0.29
N VAL A 76 -1.92 4.22 -0.99
CA VAL A 76 -1.36 2.96 -1.50
C VAL A 76 -0.18 3.26 -2.41
N PHE A 77 1.00 2.75 -2.04
CA PHE A 77 2.22 2.87 -2.83
C PHE A 77 2.45 1.56 -3.58
N LEU A 78 2.72 1.68 -4.87
CA LEU A 78 2.89 0.56 -5.78
C LEU A 78 4.25 0.68 -6.48
N PRO A 79 4.83 -0.44 -6.96
CA PRO A 79 6.00 -0.40 -7.81
C PRO A 79 5.72 0.45 -9.07
N PRO A 80 6.73 1.15 -9.63
CA PRO A 80 6.57 1.92 -10.86
C PRO A 80 6.11 1.09 -12.06
N THR A 81 6.33 -0.23 -12.01
CA THR A 81 5.88 -1.16 -13.05
C THR A 81 4.41 -1.53 -12.95
N ALA A 82 3.69 -1.14 -11.90
CA ALA A 82 2.28 -1.49 -11.75
C ALA A 82 1.40 -0.71 -12.74
N THR A 83 0.37 -1.38 -13.28
CA THR A 83 -0.66 -0.73 -14.09
C THR A 83 -1.85 -0.36 -13.23
N ILE A 84 -2.13 0.94 -13.09
CA ILE A 84 -3.30 1.45 -12.37
C ILE A 84 -4.59 1.12 -13.15
N ARG A 85 -5.64 0.70 -12.42
CA ARG A 85 -6.92 0.25 -12.98
C ARG A 85 -8.12 1.12 -12.61
N VAL A 86 -7.89 2.19 -11.86
CA VAL A 86 -8.89 3.17 -11.43
C VAL A 86 -8.44 4.58 -11.81
N LYS A 87 -9.39 5.50 -11.89
CA LYS A 87 -9.13 6.93 -12.13
C LYS A 87 -9.69 7.78 -10.99
N VAL A 88 -9.26 9.04 -10.95
CA VAL A 88 -9.79 10.02 -10.01
C VAL A 88 -11.31 10.13 -10.18
N GLY A 89 -12.04 10.04 -9.07
CA GLY A 89 -13.50 10.07 -9.04
C GLY A 89 -14.18 8.70 -9.03
N ASP A 90 -13.45 7.62 -9.30
CA ASP A 90 -14.02 6.27 -9.20
C ASP A 90 -14.36 5.92 -7.73
N VAL A 91 -15.51 5.28 -7.55
CA VAL A 91 -15.90 4.70 -6.26
C VAL A 91 -15.26 3.32 -6.14
N VAL A 92 -14.48 3.12 -5.07
CA VAL A 92 -13.79 1.86 -4.79
C VAL A 92 -14.32 1.19 -3.52
N ARG A 93 -14.32 -0.14 -3.50
CA ARG A 93 -14.68 -0.95 -2.34
C ARG A 93 -13.47 -1.77 -1.89
N GLY A 94 -13.10 -1.60 -0.62
CA GLY A 94 -11.94 -2.28 -0.04
C GLY A 94 -12.12 -3.80 -0.06
N GLY A 95 -11.09 -4.52 -0.51
CA GLY A 95 -11.11 -5.98 -0.66
C GLY A 95 -11.80 -6.50 -1.93
N GLU A 96 -12.40 -5.62 -2.75
CA GLU A 96 -13.16 -6.01 -3.93
C GLU A 96 -12.68 -5.29 -5.20
N THR A 97 -12.55 -3.96 -5.16
CA THR A 97 -12.13 -3.20 -6.33
C THR A 97 -10.63 -3.35 -6.57
N VAL A 98 -10.27 -3.83 -7.76
CA VAL A 98 -8.87 -3.91 -8.21
C VAL A 98 -8.38 -2.51 -8.61
N ILE A 99 -7.50 -1.92 -7.80
CA ILE A 99 -6.94 -0.58 -8.06
C ILE A 99 -5.70 -0.60 -8.96
N ALA A 100 -4.98 -1.73 -9.01
CA ALA A 100 -3.79 -1.90 -9.83
C ALA A 100 -3.48 -3.38 -10.07
N VAL A 101 -2.71 -3.65 -11.12
CA VAL A 101 -2.15 -4.97 -11.44
C VAL A 101 -0.63 -4.87 -11.41
N LEU A 102 0.02 -5.77 -10.67
CA LEU A 102 1.47 -5.91 -10.68
C LEU A 102 1.88 -6.80 -11.85
N HIS A 103 2.96 -6.40 -12.54
CA HIS A 103 3.57 -7.23 -13.57
C HIS A 103 4.81 -7.92 -13.01
N SER A 104 4.93 -9.22 -13.29
CA SER A 104 6.10 -10.00 -12.92
C SER A 104 7.38 -9.30 -13.41
N THR A 105 8.35 -9.21 -12.51
CA THR A 105 9.72 -8.80 -12.83
C THR A 105 10.61 -9.99 -13.16
N TRP A 106 10.15 -11.22 -12.91
CA TRP A 106 10.84 -12.45 -13.27
C TRP A 106 10.76 -12.67 -14.78
N GLY A 107 11.86 -12.38 -15.49
CA GLY A 107 12.02 -12.68 -16.92
C GLY A 107 12.78 -11.63 -17.76
N ARG A 108 13.03 -10.42 -17.26
CA ARG A 108 13.70 -9.36 -18.06
C ARG A 108 15.25 -9.35 -18.02
N GLY A 109 15.89 -10.39 -17.48
CA GLY A 109 17.33 -10.41 -17.20
C GLY A 109 18.16 -11.50 -17.89
N GLN A 110 17.61 -12.32 -18.77
CA GLN A 110 18.36 -13.39 -19.46
C GLN A 110 18.03 -13.42 -20.95
N SER A 111 18.55 -12.47 -21.72
CA SER A 111 18.57 -12.59 -23.19
C SER A 111 19.62 -11.68 -23.86
N VAL A 112 20.80 -11.52 -23.29
CA VAL A 112 21.99 -11.02 -24.03
C VAL A 112 23.23 -11.60 -23.36
N ARG A 113 23.67 -12.78 -23.80
CA ARG A 113 25.04 -13.35 -23.73
C ARG A 113 24.94 -14.81 -24.12
N ASP A 114 24.73 -15.05 -25.41
CA ASP A 114 25.20 -16.26 -26.10
C ASP A 114 25.07 -16.04 -27.61
N GLN A 115 25.98 -15.22 -28.14
CA GLN A 115 26.31 -15.22 -29.56
C GLN A 115 27.81 -14.92 -29.71
N GLY A 116 28.53 -15.88 -30.30
CA GLY A 116 29.90 -15.77 -30.82
C GLY A 116 30.99 -16.23 -29.84
N THR A 117 31.89 -17.16 -30.18
CA THR A 117 32.20 -17.75 -31.50
C THR A 117 33.05 -19.01 -31.27
N GLU A 118 32.96 -19.94 -32.22
CA GLU A 118 33.93 -21.00 -32.50
C GLU A 118 35.37 -20.50 -32.63
#